data_AF-A0A1N6EW96-F1
#
_entry.id   AF-A0A1N6EW96-F1
#
_cell.length_a   1.000
_cell.length_b   1.000
_cell.length_c   1.000
_cell.angle_alpha   90.00
_cell.angle_beta   90.00
_cell.angle_gamma   90.00
#
_symmetry.space_group_name_H-M   'P 1'
#
loop_
_entity.id
_entity.type
_entity.pdbx_description
1 polymer ?
#
loop_
_entity_poly.entity_id
_entity_poly.type
_entity_poly.pdbx_seq_one_letter_code
_entity_poly.pdbx_strand_id
1 'polypeptide(L)'
;MAYVQGFLLAVPQENKAKYKKMAEEALEMFKGYGCIGMQENWGVDVPDGKVTSFPMATKMEEGEVCVFSWVIWPDKETCDKAAEQMTKDMEGQEMPEMPFDGMRMMWGGFEPLVAWGEGSVR
;
A
#
# COMPACT_ATOMS: atom_id res chain seq x y z
N MET A 1 -1.18 -19.97 4.52
CA MET A 1 -0.04 -19.22 5.12
C MET A 1 -0.25 -17.77 4.82
N ALA A 2 0.17 -16.90 5.73
CA ALA A 2 0.17 -15.44 5.55
C ALA A 2 0.53 -15.01 4.13
N TYR A 3 -0.14 -13.98 3.64
CA TYR A 3 0.23 -13.34 2.39
C TYR A 3 0.32 -11.83 2.59
N VAL A 4 1.40 -11.23 2.10
CA VAL A 4 1.66 -9.79 2.24
C VAL A 4 1.57 -9.15 0.87
N GLN A 5 0.71 -8.15 0.74
CA GLN A 5 0.67 -7.27 -0.41
C GLN A 5 1.45 -6.01 -0.06
N GLY A 6 2.59 -5.78 -0.71
CA GLY A 6 3.44 -4.61 -0.48
C GLY A 6 3.22 -3.54 -1.55
N PHE A 7 3.34 -2.28 -1.13
CA PHE A 7 3.17 -1.10 -1.97
C PHE A 7 4.29 -0.10 -1.71
N LEU A 8 4.67 0.59 -2.78
CA LEU A 8 5.64 1.67 -2.73
C LEU A 8 5.26 2.74 -3.77
N LEU A 9 5.04 3.97 -3.30
CA LEU A 9 4.58 5.10 -4.10
C LEU A 9 5.16 6.42 -3.60
N ALA A 10 5.00 7.50 -4.37
CA ALA A 10 5.38 8.86 -4.00
C ALA A 10 4.12 9.74 -3.90
N VAL A 11 4.03 10.56 -2.86
CA VAL A 11 2.89 11.46 -2.60
C VAL A 11 3.39 12.89 -2.48
N PRO A 12 2.76 13.88 -3.15
CA PRO A 12 3.03 15.29 -2.88
C PRO A 12 2.92 15.62 -1.39
N GLN A 13 3.88 16.36 -0.85
CA GLN A 13 3.97 16.62 0.57
C GLN A 13 2.72 17.34 1.12
N GLU A 14 2.15 18.25 0.34
CA GLU A 14 0.90 18.95 0.64
C GLU A 14 -0.32 18.03 0.71
N ASN A 15 -0.26 16.86 0.08
CA ASN A 15 -1.33 15.88 0.05
C ASN A 15 -1.29 14.87 1.22
N LYS A 16 -0.35 14.98 2.16
CA LYS A 16 -0.22 14.05 3.30
C LYS A 16 -1.54 13.78 4.04
N ALA A 17 -2.33 14.82 4.31
CA ALA A 17 -3.61 14.68 5.01
C ALA A 17 -4.67 13.97 4.15
N LYS A 18 -4.72 14.26 2.85
CA LYS A 18 -5.63 13.59 1.90
C LYS A 18 -5.27 12.11 1.77
N TYR A 19 -3.98 11.81 1.64
CA TYR A 19 -3.48 10.44 1.59
C TYR A 19 -3.83 9.66 2.85
N LYS A 20 -3.59 10.23 4.05
CA LYS A 20 -3.96 9.59 5.32
C LYS A 20 -5.45 9.24 5.37
N LYS A 21 -6.32 10.18 4.98
CA LYS A 21 -7.76 9.95 4.95
C LYS A 21 -8.15 8.82 4.00
N MET A 22 -7.62 8.85 2.77
CA MET A 22 -7.85 7.77 1.80
C MET A 22 -7.38 6.42 2.33
N ALA A 23 -6.24 6.37 3.00
CA ALA A 23 -5.71 5.13 3.55
C ALA A 23 -6.51 4.61 4.75
N GLU A 24 -7.09 5.49 5.58
CA GLU A 24 -8.03 5.13 6.64
C GLU A 24 -9.33 4.53 6.07
N GLU A 25 -9.85 5.10 4.97
CA GLU A 25 -11.02 4.56 4.26
C GLU A 25 -10.71 3.19 3.63
N ALA A 26 -9.53 3.05 3.01
CA ALA A 26 -9.05 1.78 2.48
C ALA A 26 -8.87 0.71 3.56
N LEU A 27 -8.40 1.09 4.76
CA LEU A 27 -8.27 0.17 5.89
C LEU A 27 -9.61 -0.46 6.28
N GLU A 28 -10.67 0.36 6.40
CA GLU A 28 -11.99 -0.15 6.76
C GLU A 28 -12.55 -1.07 5.67
N MET A 29 -12.30 -0.75 4.41
CA MET A 29 -12.65 -1.61 3.27
C MET A 29 -11.90 -2.96 3.33
N PHE A 30 -10.57 -2.94 3.49
CA PHE A 30 -9.76 -4.15 3.56
C PHE A 30 -10.09 -5.04 4.76
N LYS A 31 -10.46 -4.45 5.91
CA LYS A 31 -11.01 -5.21 7.06
C LYS A 31 -12.28 -5.95 6.67
N GLY A 32 -13.18 -5.30 5.93
CA GLY A 32 -14.40 -5.92 5.39
C GLY A 32 -14.12 -7.10 4.46
N TYR A 33 -12.98 -7.08 3.76
CA TYR A 33 -12.52 -8.18 2.89
C TYR A 33 -11.64 -9.21 3.57
N GLY A 34 -11.38 -9.08 4.88
CA GLY A 34 -10.67 -10.09 5.66
C GLY A 34 -9.16 -9.91 5.75
N CYS A 35 -8.62 -8.71 5.52
CA CYS A 35 -7.23 -8.43 5.89
C CYS A 35 -7.07 -8.56 7.42
N ILE A 36 -5.89 -9.01 7.85
CA ILE A 36 -5.54 -9.18 9.27
C ILE A 36 -4.53 -8.14 9.75
N GLY A 37 -4.09 -7.24 8.87
CA GLY A 37 -3.24 -6.11 9.22
C GLY A 37 -3.02 -5.19 8.02
N MET A 38 -2.74 -3.93 8.28
CA MET A 38 -2.33 -2.96 7.27
C MET A 38 -1.50 -1.88 7.95
N GLN A 39 -0.46 -1.42 7.27
CA GLN A 39 0.39 -0.36 7.77
C GLN A 39 0.78 0.57 6.63
N GLU A 40 0.62 1.86 6.89
CA GLU A 40 0.98 2.95 5.99
C GLU A 40 2.08 3.77 6.65
N ASN A 41 3.21 3.98 5.95
CA ASN A 41 4.38 4.64 6.52
C ASN A 41 4.83 5.81 5.66
N TRP A 42 4.81 7.01 6.24
CA TRP A 42 5.31 8.23 5.60
C TRP A 42 6.84 8.31 5.72
N GLY A 43 7.52 8.60 4.61
CA GLY A 43 8.97 8.79 4.61
C GLY A 43 9.42 9.90 5.57
N VAL A 44 10.38 9.59 6.43
CA VAL A 44 11.03 10.56 7.34
C VAL A 44 12.51 10.64 6.99
N ASP A 45 13.21 9.51 7.06
CA ASP A 45 14.64 9.40 6.76
C ASP A 45 14.85 8.42 5.59
N VAL A 46 14.54 8.87 4.38
CA VAL A 46 14.63 8.06 3.15
C VAL A 46 15.86 8.52 2.35
N PRO A 47 17.00 7.80 2.43
CA PRO A 47 18.23 8.25 1.79
C PRO A 47 18.19 8.07 0.27
N ASP A 48 18.83 9.00 -0.43
CA ASP A 48 19.17 8.82 -1.82
C ASP A 48 20.30 7.82 -2.03
N GLY A 49 20.29 7.20 -3.21
CA GLY A 49 21.27 6.21 -3.62
C GLY A 49 21.86 6.54 -4.99
N LYS A 50 22.97 5.87 -5.31
CA LYS A 50 23.65 6.03 -6.61
C LYS A 50 23.23 5.01 -7.66
N VAL A 51 22.74 3.85 -7.21
CA VAL A 51 22.33 2.72 -8.07
C VAL A 51 20.84 2.51 -7.94
N THR A 52 20.34 2.47 -6.70
CA THR A 52 18.92 2.38 -6.37
C THR A 52 18.64 3.12 -5.07
N SER A 53 17.40 3.57 -4.90
CA SER A 53 16.83 4.10 -3.66
C SER A 53 15.31 4.02 -3.75
N PHE A 54 14.62 4.26 -2.64
CA PHE A 54 13.15 4.40 -2.64
C PHE A 54 12.69 5.52 -3.59
N PRO A 55 13.26 6.75 -3.54
CA PRO A 55 12.96 7.80 -4.51
C PRO A 55 13.17 7.40 -5.97
N MET A 56 14.28 6.71 -6.27
CA MET A 56 14.54 6.23 -7.63
C MET A 56 13.50 5.20 -8.08
N ALA A 57 13.11 4.30 -7.19
CA ALA A 57 12.18 3.22 -7.49
C ALA A 57 10.76 3.77 -7.77
N THR A 58 10.34 4.79 -7.04
CA THR A 58 9.05 5.48 -7.28
C THR A 58 9.12 6.58 -8.33
N LYS A 59 10.31 6.85 -8.92
CA LYS A 59 10.55 8.03 -9.75
C LYS A 59 10.01 9.30 -9.09
N MET A 60 10.37 9.50 -7.83
CA MET A 60 9.89 10.59 -6.99
C MET A 60 10.31 11.94 -7.60
N GLU A 61 9.37 12.87 -7.66
CA GLU A 61 9.58 14.24 -8.11
C GLU A 61 9.86 15.17 -6.92
N GLU A 62 10.32 16.38 -7.21
CA GLU A 62 10.55 17.39 -6.18
C GLU A 62 9.23 17.75 -5.47
N GLY A 63 9.26 17.83 -4.15
CA GLY A 63 8.07 18.10 -3.33
C GLY A 63 7.25 16.85 -2.97
N GLU A 64 7.66 15.66 -3.41
CA GLU A 64 7.03 14.40 -3.03
C GLU A 64 7.77 13.68 -1.89
N VAL A 65 7.06 12.75 -1.24
CA VAL A 65 7.59 11.89 -0.19
C VAL A 65 7.19 10.44 -0.48
N CYS A 66 8.14 9.52 -0.34
CA CYS A 66 7.86 8.08 -0.46
C CYS A 66 6.90 7.62 0.65
N VAL A 67 5.96 6.77 0.27
CA VAL A 67 5.16 5.96 1.18
C VAL A 67 5.48 4.49 0.96
N PHE A 68 5.83 3.80 2.03
CA PHE A 68 6.04 2.36 2.05
C PHE A 68 4.93 1.72 2.87
N SER A 69 4.20 0.78 2.30
CA SER A 69 3.03 0.21 2.97
C SER A 69 2.78 -1.24 2.59
N TRP A 70 1.96 -1.89 3.41
CA TRP A 70 1.56 -3.26 3.17
C TRP A 70 0.21 -3.59 3.80
N VAL A 71 -0.45 -4.59 3.22
CA VAL A 71 -1.62 -5.27 3.76
C VAL A 71 -1.26 -6.73 4.01
N ILE A 72 -1.64 -7.25 5.17
CA ILE A 72 -1.42 -8.64 5.58
C ILE A 72 -2.76 -9.37 5.49
N TRP A 73 -2.73 -10.50 4.79
CA TRP A 73 -3.85 -11.39 4.58
C TRP A 73 -3.60 -12.73 5.27
N PRO A 74 -4.65 -13.44 5.70
CA PRO A 74 -4.50 -14.77 6.28
C PRO A 74 -3.93 -15.77 5.26
N ASP A 75 -4.25 -15.57 3.98
CA ASP A 75 -3.73 -16.32 2.84
C ASP A 75 -3.90 -15.56 1.51
N LYS A 76 -3.26 -16.08 0.46
CA LYS A 76 -3.35 -15.52 -0.89
C LYS A 76 -4.77 -15.59 -1.46
N GLU A 77 -5.51 -16.65 -1.17
CA GLU A 77 -6.88 -16.84 -1.68
C GLU A 77 -7.81 -15.72 -1.19
N THR A 78 -7.66 -15.31 0.06
CA THR A 78 -8.40 -14.19 0.65
C THR A 78 -8.01 -12.86 -0.03
N CYS A 79 -6.72 -12.64 -0.28
CA CYS A 79 -6.23 -11.48 -1.03
C CYS A 79 -6.80 -11.44 -2.46
N ASP A 80 -6.82 -12.56 -3.16
CA ASP A 80 -7.33 -12.65 -4.54
C ASP A 80 -8.84 -12.35 -4.57
N LYS A 81 -9.62 -12.93 -3.65
CA LYS A 81 -11.06 -12.64 -3.50
C LYS A 81 -11.33 -11.18 -3.17
N ALA A 82 -10.50 -10.57 -2.33
CA ALA A 82 -10.61 -9.15 -2.02
C ALA A 82 -10.39 -8.29 -3.28
N ALA A 83 -9.38 -8.60 -4.10
CA ALA A 83 -9.14 -7.88 -5.35
C ALA A 83 -10.30 -8.02 -6.35
N GLU A 84 -10.88 -9.22 -6.47
CA GLU A 84 -12.08 -9.44 -7.28
C GLU A 84 -13.29 -8.64 -6.76
N GLN A 85 -13.47 -8.60 -5.44
CA GLN A 85 -14.57 -7.85 -4.83
C GLN A 85 -14.39 -6.35 -5.01
N MET A 86 -13.18 -5.81 -4.81
CA MET A 86 -12.86 -4.41 -5.09
C MET A 86 -13.17 -4.03 -6.54
N THR A 87 -12.79 -4.88 -7.49
CA THR A 87 -13.05 -4.63 -8.91
C THR A 87 -14.56 -4.53 -9.19
N LYS A 88 -15.35 -5.42 -8.59
CA LYS A 88 -16.82 -5.40 -8.70
C LYS A 88 -17.43 -4.19 -8.01
N ASP A 89 -16.95 -3.85 -6.82
CA ASP A 89 -17.47 -2.73 -6.05
C ASP A 89 -17.17 -1.40 -6.75
N MET A 90 -16.03 -1.28 -7.44
CA MET A 90 -15.68 -0.11 -8.25
C MET A 90 -16.29 -0.11 -9.66
N GLU A 91 -16.95 -1.20 -10.09
CA GLU A 91 -17.55 -1.28 -11.41
C GLU A 91 -18.68 -0.24 -11.56
N GLY A 92 -18.52 0.67 -12.52
CA GLY A 92 -19.49 1.74 -12.76
C GLY A 92 -19.44 2.90 -11.77
N GLN A 93 -18.49 2.91 -10.82
CA GLN A 93 -18.22 4.06 -9.96
C GLN A 93 -17.20 5.00 -10.62
N GLU A 94 -17.29 6.30 -10.32
CA GLU A 94 -16.20 7.22 -10.66
C GLU A 94 -14.97 6.87 -9.83
N MET A 95 -13.82 6.75 -10.51
CA MET A 95 -12.57 6.48 -9.83
C MET A 95 -12.26 7.62 -8.85
N PRO A 96 -12.03 7.34 -7.56
CA PRO A 96 -11.70 8.37 -6.61
C PRO A 96 -10.41 9.07 -7.02
N GLU A 97 -10.36 10.37 -6.81
CA GLU A 97 -9.16 11.17 -7.08
C GLU A 97 -8.00 10.65 -6.19
N MET A 98 -7.00 10.05 -6.82
CA MET A 98 -5.81 9.60 -6.11
C MET A 98 -4.98 10.82 -5.72
N PRO A 99 -4.61 11.00 -4.43
CA PRO A 99 -3.77 12.11 -3.97
C PRO A 99 -2.29 11.93 -4.37
N PHE A 100 -1.99 11.05 -5.32
CA PHE A 100 -0.67 10.66 -5.82
C PHE A 100 -0.79 10.13 -7.26
N ASP A 101 0.33 9.99 -7.96
CA ASP A 101 0.38 9.41 -9.30
C ASP A 101 0.37 7.87 -9.25
N GLY A 102 -0.79 7.28 -9.55
CA GLY A 102 -0.97 5.83 -9.59
C GLY A 102 -0.12 5.10 -10.65
N MET A 103 0.37 5.78 -11.69
CA MET A 103 1.21 5.16 -12.72
C MET A 103 2.63 4.85 -12.22
N ARG A 104 3.09 5.53 -11.16
CA ARG A 104 4.40 5.34 -10.53
C ARG A 104 4.37 4.41 -9.32
N MET A 105 3.17 4.04 -8.86
CA MET A 105 3.01 3.07 -7.79
C MET A 105 3.54 1.70 -8.21
N MET A 106 4.35 1.10 -7.34
CA MET A 106 4.73 -0.31 -7.44
C MET A 106 3.97 -1.12 -6.40
N TRP A 107 3.59 -2.33 -6.78
CA TRP A 107 2.97 -3.29 -5.86
C TRP A 107 3.42 -4.71 -6.15
N GLY A 108 3.31 -5.58 -5.16
CA GLY A 108 3.63 -6.99 -5.29
C GLY A 108 3.06 -7.81 -4.15
N GLY A 109 2.95 -9.12 -4.37
CA GLY A 109 2.51 -10.07 -3.36
C GLY A 109 3.64 -11.01 -2.95
N PHE A 110 3.70 -11.31 -1.65
CA PHE A 110 4.83 -11.98 -1.03
C PHE A 110 4.37 -12.97 0.03
N GLU A 111 5.04 -14.11 0.10
CA GLU A 111 4.95 -15.00 1.26
C GLU A 111 6.01 -14.60 2.30
N PRO A 112 5.67 -14.45 3.59
CA PRO A 112 6.66 -14.15 4.61
C PRO A 112 7.69 -15.27 4.74
N LEU A 113 8.97 -14.93 4.60
CA LEU A 113 10.07 -15.87 4.82
C LEU A 113 10.44 -16.00 6.31
N VAL A 114 10.36 -14.89 7.07
CA VAL A 114 10.64 -14.80 8.50
C VAL A 114 9.71 -13.75 9.12
N ALA A 115 9.14 -14.01 10.30
CA ALA A 115 8.31 -13.05 11.04
C ALA A 115 8.47 -13.21 12.56
N TRP A 116 8.37 -12.10 13.32
CA TRP A 116 8.41 -12.07 14.79
C TRP A 116 7.54 -10.92 15.35
N GLY A 117 6.74 -11.17 16.41
CA GLY A 117 5.89 -10.17 17.08
C GLY A 117 4.38 -10.26 16.74
N GLU A 118 3.50 -9.52 17.44
CA GLU A 118 2.07 -9.45 17.11
C GLU A 118 1.89 -8.82 15.70
N GLY A 119 1.19 -9.53 14.82
CA GLY A 119 1.19 -9.30 13.36
C GLY A 119 1.93 -10.39 12.57
N SER A 120 2.71 -11.24 13.25
CA SER A 120 3.09 -12.55 12.69
C SER A 120 1.84 -13.45 12.72
N VAL A 121 1.36 -13.77 11.52
CA VAL A 121 0.26 -14.69 11.29
C VAL A 121 0.57 -15.99 12.02
N ARG A 122 -0.26 -16.31 13.02
CA ARG A 122 -0.39 -17.68 13.52
C ARG A 122 -1.38 -18.42 12.65
#